data_AF-A0A009HV41-F1
#
_entry.id   AF-A0A009HV41-F1
#
_cell.length_a   1.000
_cell.length_b   1.000
_cell.length_c   1.000
_cell.angle_alpha   90.00
_cell.angle_beta   90.00
_cell.angle_gamma   90.00
#
_symmetry.space_group_name_H-M   'P 1'
#
loop_
_entity.id
_entity.type
_entity.pdbx_description
1 polymer ?
#
loop_
_entity_poly.entity_id
_entity_poly.type
_entity_poly.pdbx_seq_one_letter_code
_entity_poly.pdbx_strand_id
1 'polypeptide(L)'
;MVYRNPVNFEFSTQASDQNEAWLIKFPAQQEYPEVCAIEAVYAKCLRLCAIETPDTHFFNLPNGLMAFASKRFDRQNGMRIPMQSLAAYTGADYKVPGSLDYRNFLRATLMCTQDVRKGCILLNVLCLMYFSIIGMTIPRIFLFSWQKMVNGNWLQPMM
;
A
#
# COMPACT_ATOMS: atom_id res chain seq x y z
N MET A 1 14.78 8.83 3.73
CA MET A 1 14.26 7.73 2.89
C MET A 1 15.08 6.50 3.23
N VAL A 2 14.47 5.31 3.25
CA VAL A 2 15.19 4.07 3.51
C VAL A 2 15.37 3.34 2.19
N TYR A 3 16.60 2.92 1.94
CA TYR A 3 16.98 2.17 0.75
C TYR A 3 17.49 0.80 1.14
N ARG A 4 17.30 -0.20 0.28
CA ARG A 4 17.81 -1.54 0.48
C ARG A 4 18.70 -1.93 -0.68
N ASN A 5 19.87 -2.47 -0.38
CA ASN A 5 20.73 -3.05 -1.40
C ASN A 5 20.17 -4.43 -1.80
N PRO A 6 19.90 -4.69 -3.10
CA PRO A 6 19.29 -5.94 -3.54
C PRO A 6 20.22 -7.16 -3.43
N VAL A 7 21.54 -6.96 -3.25
CA VAL A 7 22.55 -8.03 -3.18
C VAL A 7 22.76 -8.54 -1.76
N ASN A 8 23.06 -7.63 -0.82
CA ASN A 8 23.34 -8.00 0.57
C ASN A 8 22.15 -7.80 1.51
N PHE A 9 21.04 -7.24 1.00
CA PHE A 9 19.79 -7.01 1.71
C PHE A 9 19.85 -6.03 2.89
N GLU A 10 20.93 -5.25 3.00
CA GLU A 10 21.10 -4.25 4.04
C GLU A 10 20.27 -3.00 3.76
N PHE A 11 19.78 -2.37 4.83
CA PHE A 11 19.07 -1.10 4.77
C PHE A 11 20.00 0.06 5.10
N SER A 12 19.89 1.14 4.32
CA SER A 12 20.65 2.38 4.51
C SER A 12 19.75 3.60 4.29
N THR A 13 20.12 4.73 4.88
CA THR A 13 19.51 6.03 4.59
C THR A 13 20.19 6.76 3.44
N GLN A 14 21.35 6.24 2.98
CA GLN A 14 22.10 6.80 1.87
C GLN A 14 21.48 6.39 0.53
N ALA A 15 21.19 7.39 -0.30
CA ALA A 15 20.71 7.17 -1.66
C ALA A 15 21.86 6.60 -2.52
N SER A 16 21.54 5.60 -3.34
CA SER A 16 22.42 5.02 -4.34
C SER A 16 21.56 4.52 -5.49
N ASP A 17 22.05 4.65 -6.73
CA ASP A 17 21.34 4.21 -7.93
C ASP A 17 21.13 2.69 -7.98
N GLN A 18 21.91 1.95 -7.20
CA GLN A 18 21.82 0.49 -7.08
C GLN A 18 20.88 0.03 -5.96
N ASN A 19 20.42 0.95 -5.10
CA ASN A 19 19.56 0.59 -3.98
C ASN A 19 18.09 0.88 -4.30
N GLU A 20 17.23 -0.02 -3.87
CA GLU A 20 15.79 0.10 -4.04
C GLU A 20 15.18 0.93 -2.91
N ALA A 21 14.09 1.67 -3.17
CA ALA A 21 13.43 2.45 -2.14
C ALA A 21 12.40 1.60 -1.37
N TRP A 22 12.48 1.63 -0.04
CA TRP A 22 11.62 0.84 0.85
C TRP A 22 10.90 1.71 1.87
N LEU A 23 9.75 1.21 2.34
CA LEU A 23 8.99 1.76 3.45
C LEU A 23 9.04 0.74 4.59
N ILE A 24 9.54 1.17 5.76
CA ILE A 24 9.56 0.37 6.98
C ILE A 24 8.46 0.86 7.90
N LYS A 25 7.68 -0.08 8.44
CA LYS A 25 6.62 0.14 9.41
C LYS A 25 7.01 -0.55 10.71
N PHE A 26 6.80 0.18 11.79
CA PHE A 26 6.96 -0.27 13.16
C PHE A 26 5.60 -0.18 13.86
N PRO A 27 5.35 -1.00 14.89
CA PRO A 27 4.16 -0.87 15.71
C PRO A 27 4.09 0.54 16.30
N ALA A 28 2.93 1.19 16.22
CA ALA A 28 2.72 2.46 16.91
C ALA A 28 2.61 2.24 18.44
N GLN A 29 2.72 3.33 19.21
CA GLN A 29 2.77 3.26 20.68
C GLN A 29 1.53 2.63 21.33
N GLN A 30 0.38 2.68 20.67
CA GLN A 30 -0.90 2.12 21.16
C GLN A 30 -1.34 0.88 20.37
N GLU A 31 -0.46 0.32 19.55
CA GLU A 31 -0.75 -0.85 18.74
C GLU A 31 -0.14 -2.10 19.37
N TYR A 32 -0.78 -3.23 19.11
CA TYR A 32 -0.24 -4.51 19.55
C TYR A 32 1.04 -4.86 18.78
N PRO A 33 2.03 -5.51 19.42
CA PRO A 33 3.28 -5.89 18.77
C PRO A 33 3.11 -6.73 17.49
N GLU A 34 2.06 -7.54 17.43
CA GLU A 34 1.75 -8.44 16.30
C GLU A 34 1.23 -7.72 15.04
N VAL A 35 0.95 -6.41 15.07
CA VAL A 35 0.46 -5.68 13.88
C VAL A 35 1.33 -5.89 12.64
N CYS A 36 2.66 -5.89 12.81
CA CYS A 36 3.58 -6.09 11.70
C CYS A 36 3.52 -7.52 11.16
N ALA A 37 3.26 -8.52 12.03
CA ALA A 37 3.09 -9.90 11.62
C ALA A 37 1.77 -10.09 10.87
N ILE A 38 0.70 -9.42 11.32
CA ILE A 38 -0.60 -9.39 10.64
C ILE A 38 -0.46 -8.79 9.23
N GLU A 39 0.26 -7.68 9.08
CA GLU A 39 0.54 -7.10 7.75
C GLU A 39 1.29 -8.07 6.83
N ALA A 40 2.27 -8.82 7.37
CA ALA A 40 3.01 -9.83 6.60
C ALA A 40 2.11 -11.00 6.14
N VAL A 41 1.19 -11.46 7.00
CA VAL A 41 0.21 -12.49 6.65
C VAL A 41 -0.71 -11.99 5.54
N TYR A 42 -1.23 -10.77 5.62
CA TYR A 42 -2.08 -10.22 4.57
C TYR A 42 -1.34 -10.05 3.23
N ALA A 43 -0.10 -9.56 3.24
CA ALA A 43 0.71 -9.51 2.03
C ALA A 43 0.91 -10.91 1.42
N LYS A 44 1.06 -11.96 2.25
CA LYS A 44 1.13 -13.34 1.77
C LYS A 44 -0.21 -13.82 1.19
N CYS A 45 -1.34 -13.52 1.84
CA CYS A 45 -2.67 -13.86 1.35
C CYS A 45 -2.95 -13.24 -0.02
N LEU A 46 -2.61 -11.96 -0.21
CA LEU A 46 -2.77 -11.29 -1.49
C LEU A 46 -1.99 -12.00 -2.61
N ARG A 47 -0.72 -12.36 -2.34
CA ARG A 47 0.08 -13.14 -3.30
C ARG A 47 -0.51 -14.52 -3.60
N LEU A 48 -1.08 -15.21 -2.60
CA LEU A 48 -1.76 -16.49 -2.81
C LEU A 48 -3.02 -16.34 -3.67
N CYS A 49 -3.71 -15.20 -3.57
CA CYS A 49 -4.83 -14.84 -4.43
C CYS A 49 -4.40 -14.33 -5.82
N ALA A 50 -3.12 -14.46 -6.20
CA ALA A 50 -2.54 -13.94 -7.43
C ALA A 50 -2.74 -12.42 -7.63
N ILE A 51 -2.81 -11.69 -6.52
CA ILE A 51 -2.88 -10.24 -6.49
C ILE A 51 -1.45 -9.70 -6.52
N GLU A 52 -1.15 -8.88 -7.50
CA GLU A 52 0.15 -8.20 -7.59
C GLU A 52 0.31 -7.26 -6.39
N THR A 53 1.39 -7.43 -5.66
CA THR A 53 1.76 -6.62 -4.49
C THR A 53 3.26 -6.38 -4.52
N PRO A 54 3.77 -5.28 -3.93
CA PRO A 54 5.20 -5.03 -3.86
C PRO A 54 5.89 -6.11 -3.04
N ASP A 55 7.20 -6.21 -3.22
CA ASP A 55 8.00 -7.09 -2.38
C ASP A 55 7.90 -6.64 -0.92
N THR A 56 7.71 -7.61 -0.03
CA THR A 56 7.56 -7.37 1.40
C THR A 56 8.52 -8.23 2.19
N HIS A 57 9.08 -7.68 3.26
CA HIS A 57 9.86 -8.42 4.24
C HIS A 57 9.35 -8.18 5.65
N PHE A 58 9.58 -9.16 6.50
CA PHE A 58 9.23 -9.11 7.92
C PHE A 58 10.49 -9.43 8.72
N PHE A 59 10.75 -8.63 9.75
CA PHE A 59 11.96 -8.72 10.56
C PHE A 59 11.61 -8.73 12.03
N ASN A 60 12.29 -9.59 12.79
CA ASN A 60 12.30 -9.52 14.24
C ASN A 60 13.35 -8.49 14.67
N LEU A 61 12.97 -7.62 15.59
CA LEU A 61 13.84 -6.62 16.19
C LEU A 61 14.23 -7.04 17.61
N PRO A 62 15.29 -6.44 18.18
CA PRO A 62 15.57 -6.56 19.61
C PRO A 62 14.34 -6.17 20.45
N ASN A 63 14.23 -6.72 21.65
CA ASN A 63 13.14 -6.47 22.61
C ASN A 63 11.78 -7.04 22.20
N GLY A 64 11.74 -8.02 21.30
CA GLY A 64 10.50 -8.69 20.89
C GLY A 64 9.61 -7.83 19.98
N LEU A 65 10.13 -6.71 19.48
CA LEU A 65 9.45 -5.89 18.48
C LEU A 65 9.59 -6.52 17.10
N MET A 66 8.72 -6.09 16.19
CA MET A 66 8.68 -6.57 14.81
C MET A 66 8.62 -5.37 13.87
N ALA A 67 9.18 -5.53 12.67
CA ALA A 67 9.07 -4.55 11.61
C ALA A 67 8.56 -5.21 10.33
N PHE A 68 7.71 -4.49 9.63
CA PHE A 68 7.25 -4.85 8.30
C PHE A 68 7.80 -3.86 7.28
N ALA A 69 8.41 -4.38 6.22
CA ALA A 69 8.96 -3.60 5.13
C ALA A 69 8.23 -3.91 3.84
N SER A 70 7.97 -2.87 3.04
CA SER A 70 7.41 -3.00 1.70
C SER A 70 8.19 -2.12 0.72
N LYS A 71 8.48 -2.65 -0.46
CA LYS A 71 9.11 -1.91 -1.55
C LYS A 71 8.17 -0.79 -1.99
N ARG A 72 8.71 0.41 -2.22
CA ARG A 72 7.89 1.56 -2.61
C ARG A 72 7.52 1.47 -4.09
N PHE A 73 6.23 1.32 -4.37
CA PHE A 73 5.69 1.38 -5.73
C PHE A 73 5.69 2.81 -6.31
N ASP A 74 5.74 3.85 -5.47
CA ASP A 74 5.77 5.26 -5.93
C ASP A 74 7.17 5.73 -6.36
N ARG A 75 8.08 4.78 -6.61
CA ARG A 75 9.45 5.02 -7.06
C ARG A 75 9.81 4.12 -8.22
N GLN A 76 10.27 4.71 -9.31
CA GLN A 76 10.74 3.99 -10.49
C GLN A 76 11.91 4.75 -11.12
N ASN A 77 13.02 4.06 -11.41
CA ASN A 77 14.23 4.64 -12.00
C ASN A 77 14.72 5.92 -11.29
N GLY A 78 14.72 5.91 -9.96
CA GLY A 78 15.09 7.09 -9.13
C GLY A 78 14.05 8.22 -9.09
N MET A 79 13.01 8.17 -9.93
CA MET A 79 11.96 9.18 -9.99
C MET A 79 10.79 8.86 -9.06
N ARG A 80 10.14 9.90 -8.55
CA ARG A 80 8.88 9.81 -7.80
C ARG A 80 7.71 9.77 -8.78
N ILE A 81 6.90 8.72 -8.67
CA ILE A 81 5.63 8.65 -9.40
C ILE A 81 4.58 9.46 -8.61
N PRO A 82 3.84 10.40 -9.25
CA PRO A 82 2.75 11.10 -8.61
C PRO A 82 1.61 10.13 -8.25
N MET A 83 1.30 10.05 -6.96
CA MET A 83 0.29 9.17 -6.39
C MET A 83 -0.82 10.00 -5.74
N GLN A 84 -2.08 9.67 -6.01
CA GLN A 84 -3.23 10.28 -5.36
C GLN A 84 -4.10 9.20 -4.70
N SER A 85 -4.36 9.37 -3.40
CA SER A 85 -5.22 8.47 -2.63
C SER A 85 -6.69 8.66 -3.00
N LEU A 86 -7.51 7.64 -2.74
CA LEU A 86 -8.94 7.72 -2.99
C LEU A 86 -9.63 8.84 -2.19
N ALA A 87 -9.30 9.04 -0.90
CA ALA A 87 -9.87 10.15 -0.14
C ALA A 87 -9.49 11.51 -0.72
N ALA A 88 -8.26 11.67 -1.19
CA ALA A 88 -7.86 12.90 -1.84
C ALA A 88 -8.61 13.11 -3.16
N TYR A 89 -8.99 12.03 -3.86
CA TYR A 89 -9.82 12.10 -5.06
C TYR A 89 -11.29 12.42 -4.74
N THR A 90 -11.88 11.78 -3.73
CA THR A 90 -13.30 11.96 -3.38
C THR A 90 -13.56 13.10 -2.40
N GLY A 91 -12.51 13.72 -1.85
CA GLY A 91 -12.61 14.70 -0.77
C GLY A 91 -13.10 14.09 0.56
N ALA A 92 -13.03 12.78 0.73
CA ALA A 92 -13.54 12.11 1.94
C ALA A 92 -12.63 12.35 3.14
N ASP A 93 -13.22 12.66 4.30
CA ASP A 93 -12.47 12.78 5.55
C ASP A 93 -12.12 11.40 6.10
N TYR A 94 -10.86 11.01 5.93
CA TYR A 94 -10.35 9.72 6.39
C TYR A 94 -10.41 9.55 7.91
N LYS A 95 -10.58 10.63 8.69
CA LYS A 95 -10.68 10.55 10.16
C LYS A 95 -12.08 10.15 10.63
N VAL A 96 -13.09 10.27 9.78
CA VAL A 96 -14.49 9.98 10.11
C VAL A 96 -14.86 8.60 9.56
N PRO A 97 -15.18 7.61 10.43
CA PRO A 97 -15.67 6.31 9.97
C PRO A 97 -16.91 6.45 9.08
N GLY A 98 -16.95 5.73 7.97
CA GLY A 98 -18.09 5.78 7.03
C GLY A 98 -18.13 7.02 6.13
N SER A 99 -17.11 7.88 6.17
CA SER A 99 -17.00 9.04 5.25
C SER A 99 -16.91 8.64 3.77
N LEU A 100 -16.52 7.40 3.49
CA LEU A 100 -16.46 6.83 2.16
C LEU A 100 -17.34 5.57 2.10
N ASP A 101 -18.55 5.72 1.59
CA ASP A 101 -19.46 4.60 1.33
C ASP A 101 -18.91 3.67 0.24
N TYR A 102 -19.16 2.38 0.38
CA TYR A 102 -18.72 1.32 -0.54
C TYR A 102 -19.17 1.61 -1.99
N ARG A 103 -20.36 2.20 -2.16
CA ARG A 103 -20.86 2.61 -3.49
C ARG A 103 -19.99 3.70 -4.12
N ASN A 104 -19.62 4.73 -3.35
CA ASN A 104 -18.78 5.83 -3.84
C ASN A 104 -17.36 5.33 -4.12
N PHE A 105 -16.86 4.46 -3.25
CA PHE A 105 -15.59 3.77 -3.42
C PHE A 105 -15.54 2.98 -4.75
N LEU A 106 -16.55 2.12 -5.01
CA LEU A 106 -16.60 1.31 -6.23
C LEU A 106 -16.75 2.17 -7.49
N ARG A 107 -17.60 3.21 -7.44
CA ARG A 107 -17.79 4.13 -8.57
C ARG A 107 -16.50 4.86 -8.92
N ALA A 108 -15.79 5.38 -7.92
CA ALA A 108 -14.51 6.04 -8.13
C ALA A 108 -13.47 5.05 -8.70
N THR A 109 -13.42 3.82 -8.18
CA THR A 109 -12.53 2.78 -8.70
C THR A 109 -12.82 2.46 -10.17
N LEU A 110 -14.09 2.33 -10.55
CA LEU A 110 -14.51 2.11 -11.93
C LEU A 110 -14.15 3.29 -12.85
N MET A 111 -14.36 4.53 -12.38
CA MET A 111 -14.00 5.74 -13.13
C MET A 111 -12.48 5.82 -13.40
N CYS A 112 -11.65 5.45 -12.41
CA CYS A 112 -10.20 5.47 -12.56
C CYS A 112 -9.67 4.30 -13.40
N THR A 113 -10.35 3.15 -13.43
CA THR A 113 -9.87 1.95 -14.14
C THR A 113 -10.28 1.88 -15.60
N GLN A 114 -11.34 2.61 -16.00
CA GLN A 114 -11.90 2.73 -17.36
C GLN A 114 -12.20 1.40 -18.08
N ASP A 115 -12.02 0.25 -17.44
CA ASP A 115 -12.27 -1.08 -17.99
C ASP A 115 -12.84 -2.01 -16.92
N VAL A 116 -14.10 -2.41 -17.10
CA VAL A 116 -14.82 -3.37 -16.26
C VAL A 116 -14.23 -4.79 -16.32
N ARG A 117 -13.43 -5.12 -17.34
CA ARG A 117 -12.78 -6.43 -17.49
C ARG A 117 -11.57 -6.61 -16.59
N LYS A 118 -11.06 -5.53 -16.00
CA LYS A 118 -10.14 -5.62 -14.87
C LYS A 118 -10.90 -5.98 -13.58
N GLY A 119 -11.83 -6.94 -13.64
CA GLY A 119 -12.62 -7.42 -12.50
C GLY A 119 -11.75 -7.95 -11.36
N CYS A 120 -10.52 -8.41 -11.66
CA CYS A 120 -9.51 -8.69 -10.64
C CYS A 120 -9.19 -7.46 -9.79
N ILE A 121 -9.14 -6.24 -10.35
CA ILE A 121 -8.94 -5.03 -9.54
C ILE A 121 -10.06 -4.88 -8.53
N LEU A 122 -11.33 -5.06 -8.93
CA LEU A 122 -12.46 -4.92 -8.01
C LEU A 122 -12.41 -5.98 -6.89
N LEU A 123 -12.00 -7.22 -7.21
CA LEU A 123 -11.79 -8.30 -6.24
C LEU A 123 -10.59 -8.02 -5.33
N ASN A 124 -9.49 -7.50 -5.87
CA ASN A 124 -8.30 -7.11 -5.11
C ASN A 124 -8.64 -6.00 -4.13
N VAL A 125 -9.44 -5.05 -4.61
CA VAL A 125 -9.93 -3.93 -3.85
C VAL A 125 -10.86 -4.39 -2.74
N LEU A 126 -11.78 -5.31 -3.04
CA LEU A 126 -12.65 -5.97 -2.07
C LEU A 126 -11.88 -6.78 -1.02
N CYS A 127 -10.87 -7.56 -1.41
CA CYS A 127 -10.01 -8.30 -0.50
C CYS A 127 -9.26 -7.34 0.43
N LEU A 128 -8.66 -6.27 -0.10
CA LEU A 128 -8.04 -5.24 0.71
C LEU A 128 -9.02 -4.55 1.67
N MET A 129 -10.25 -4.27 1.23
CA MET A 129 -11.30 -3.70 2.08
C MET A 129 -11.71 -4.67 3.19
N TYR A 130 -11.89 -5.96 2.89
CA TYR A 130 -12.24 -6.98 3.88
C TYR A 130 -11.13 -7.15 4.93
N PHE A 131 -9.87 -7.11 4.50
CA PHE A 131 -8.71 -7.14 5.41
C PHE A 131 -8.50 -5.84 6.20
N SER A 132 -9.03 -4.71 5.71
CA SER A 132 -9.05 -3.42 6.43
C SER A 132 -10.11 -3.34 7.53
N ILE A 133 -11.15 -4.19 7.48
CA ILE A 133 -12.27 -4.19 8.45
C ILE A 133 -11.92 -4.99 9.72
N ILE A 134 -10.97 -5.93 9.66
CA ILE A 134 -10.71 -6.89 10.75
C ILE A 134 -9.59 -6.43 11.72
N GLY A 135 -8.87 -5.34 11.44
CA GLY A 135 -7.87 -4.86 12.38
C GLY A 135 -7.31 -3.48 12.10
N MET A 136 -7.57 -2.57 13.05
CA MET A 136 -6.70 -1.47 13.46
C MET A 136 -7.01 -0.03 12.99
N THR A 137 -6.82 0.85 13.97
CA THR A 137 -7.25 2.25 14.10
C THR A 137 -6.28 3.22 13.44
N ILE A 138 -5.87 2.98 12.19
CA ILE A 138 -5.23 4.01 11.37
C ILE A 138 -5.90 3.98 9.98
N PRO A 139 -6.60 5.06 9.58
CA PRO A 139 -7.36 5.09 8.34
C PRO A 139 -6.41 5.09 7.15
N ARG A 140 -6.08 3.90 6.65
CA ARG A 140 -5.21 3.74 5.48
C ARG A 140 -6.01 3.83 4.20
N ILE A 141 -6.46 5.04 3.94
CA ILE A 141 -6.93 5.50 2.63
C ILE A 141 -5.78 5.57 1.59
N PHE A 142 -4.56 5.20 1.98
CA PHE A 142 -3.34 5.21 1.17
C PHE A 142 -3.11 3.95 0.32
N LEU A 143 -3.92 2.90 0.49
CA LEU A 143 -3.75 1.63 -0.23
C LEU A 143 -4.25 1.66 -1.68
N PHE A 144 -5.03 2.67 -2.05
CA PHE A 144 -5.37 2.92 -3.46
C PHE A 144 -4.80 4.26 -3.85
N SER A 145 -3.59 4.20 -4.39
CA SER A 145 -3.02 5.35 -5.05
C SER A 145 -3.05 5.08 -6.56
N TRP A 146 -3.69 5.97 -7.31
CA TRP A 146 -3.61 5.95 -8.77
C TRP A 146 -2.52 6.89 -9.24
N GLN A 147 -1.84 6.48 -10.31
CA GLN A 147 -0.93 7.35 -11.02
C GLN A 147 -1.74 8.32 -11.88
N LYS A 148 -1.60 9.62 -11.58
CA LYS A 148 -2.15 10.68 -12.42
C LYS A 148 -1.17 10.96 -13.56
N MET A 149 -1.59 10.77 -14.80
CA MET A 149 -0.78 11.15 -15.96
C MET A 149 -0.83 12.67 -16.19
N VAL A 150 0.22 13.21 -16.82
CA VAL A 150 0.36 14.64 -17.14
C VAL A 150 -0.78 15.15 -18.06
N ASN A 151 -1.42 14.25 -18.81
CA ASN A 151 -2.54 14.53 -19.71
C ASN A 151 -3.94 14.43 -19.04
N GLY A 152 -4.01 14.22 -17.72
CA GLY A 152 -5.28 14.14 -16.99
C GLY A 152 -5.95 12.75 -16.96
N ASN A 153 -5.37 11.75 -17.63
CA ASN A 153 -5.84 10.36 -17.58
C ASN A 153 -5.24 9.60 -16.39
N TRP A 154 -5.94 8.57 -15.92
CA TRP A 154 -5.51 7.70 -14.81
C TRP A 154 -4.98 6.38 -15.37
N LEU A 155 -3.77 5.97 -14.98
CA LEU A 155 -3.27 4.62 -15.23
C LEU A 155 -3.55 3.70 -14.03
N GLN A 156 -3.38 2.40 -14.28
CA GLN A 156 -3.73 1.28 -13.41
C GLN A 156 -3.50 1.52 -11.91
N PRO A 157 -4.35 0.97 -11.03
CA PRO A 157 -4.06 0.92 -9.61
C PRO A 157 -2.77 0.11 -9.40
N MET A 158 -1.82 0.73 -8.71
CA MET A 158 -0.61 0.06 -8.25
C MET A 158 -0.78 -0.18 -6.75
N MET A 159 -0.54 -1.42 -6.34
CA MET A 159 -0.61 -1.88 -4.96
C MET A 159 0.80 -2.12 -4.45
#